data_AF-A0AAV5ZIU4-F1
#
_entry.id   AF-A0AAV5ZIU4-F1
#
_cell.length_a   1.000
_cell.length_b   1.000
_cell.length_c   1.000
_cell.angle_alpha   90.00
_cell.angle_beta   90.00
_cell.angle_gamma   90.00
#
_symmetry.space_group_name_H-M   'P 1'
#
loop_
_entity.id
_entity.type
_entity.pdbx_description
1 polymer ?
#
loop_
_entity_poly.entity_id
_entity_poly.type
_entity_poly.pdbx_seq_one_letter_code
_entity_poly.pdbx_strand_id
1 'polypeptide(L)'
;MAGPGDPRYTQKTRAKRIALNYFKRPHPFRRWRFILSVAAPLLAAVWLLVYAGRGDQRIYNSGTVSTAHQMFETDCKVCHGPGPAPGVTAAGFVGPSGYWARVSDNACTACHAGPAHHDNEQFTPPCASCHIEHKGRKLLMEAADQHCTQCHRDLKTRDGQPSAFHAKIRSFREHPEFAVNVREAGAKPPAPGDRLLRVRLDDKAKLTDNTPIKLNHSRHVKANLKGIEDLTKQLGMTGIVKVKDGLQLGCTFCHRPDQDWQYMQPVNYKQHCAVCHELSTGIGDLVAPHDKPGLVRAFMRGAAGDAFDACQSIPKGDAGKALREKCEGLGLAAAAPEPAAEEPRGRRRGGGEETPAPAPEESRPGRRRTGAMLPLPDGLRGAWLRGDGAEIVLAQDTPRGGRRRGEAAEEAPPADTPRGRRRGGDEESAPAPSTGGGGGGGGAAWALQQLSGGEKKLFGTKEDGCEKCHVLKRVDGSTVPEVLTPAIPARWLPHSKFDHSPHRPLACGECHKASASSETKDVLMPAVTTCRDCHQPKGGARSGCVECHRYHDKSKERDADGPFKVPQLLSGVGRNRGDRVR
;
A
#
# COMPACT_ATOMS: atom_id res chain seq x y z
N MET A 1 74.91 28.52 32.31
CA MET A 1 75.22 29.87 31.79
C MET A 1 76.69 29.90 31.41
N ALA A 2 77.06 30.51 30.27
CA ALA A 2 78.45 30.77 29.90
C ALA A 2 78.61 32.27 29.69
N GLY A 3 79.61 32.88 30.36
CA GLY A 3 79.76 34.33 30.43
C GLY A 3 80.29 34.99 29.14
N PRO A 4 80.08 36.30 28.97
CA PRO A 4 80.62 37.05 27.83
C PRO A 4 82.14 37.22 27.98
N GLY A 5 82.93 36.36 27.32
CA GLY A 5 84.39 36.46 27.35
C GLY A 5 85.20 35.26 26.88
N ASP A 6 84.59 34.09 26.61
CA ASP A 6 85.37 32.91 26.19
C ASP A 6 86.08 33.14 24.83
N PRO A 7 87.42 33.09 24.76
CA PRO A 7 88.19 33.33 23.53
C PRO A 7 87.90 32.31 22.41
N ARG A 8 87.27 31.17 22.73
CA ARG A 8 86.79 30.18 21.75
C ARG A 8 85.60 30.69 20.92
N TYR A 9 84.94 31.77 21.35
CA TYR A 9 83.71 32.32 20.77
C TYR A 9 83.83 33.76 20.22
N THR A 10 85.03 34.32 20.02
CA THR A 10 85.17 35.66 19.40
C THR A 10 84.62 35.70 17.96
N GLN A 11 84.16 36.88 17.51
CA GLN A 11 83.72 37.06 16.12
C GLN A 11 84.82 36.71 15.10
N LYS A 12 86.11 37.01 15.39
CA LYS A 12 87.24 36.59 14.54
C LYS A 12 87.40 35.07 14.48
N THR A 13 87.22 34.36 15.60
CA THR A 13 87.25 32.88 15.64
C THR A 13 86.07 32.28 14.86
N ARG A 14 84.89 32.92 14.90
CA ARG A 14 83.70 32.50 14.14
C ARG A 14 83.87 32.75 12.63
N ALA A 15 84.43 33.89 12.24
CA ALA A 15 84.72 34.24 10.84
C ALA A 15 85.71 33.27 10.19
N LYS A 16 86.76 32.83 10.90
CA LYS A 16 87.73 31.84 10.39
C LYS A 16 87.14 30.45 10.09
N ARG A 17 85.96 30.10 10.64
CA ARG A 17 85.27 28.82 10.32
C ARG A 17 84.43 28.90 9.05
N ILE A 18 84.17 30.09 8.52
CA ILE A 18 83.40 30.30 7.30
C ILE A 18 84.41 30.43 6.15
N ALA A 19 84.49 29.41 5.30
CA ALA A 19 85.44 29.42 4.17
C ALA A 19 85.19 30.64 3.27
N LEU A 20 86.20 31.48 3.05
CA LEU A 20 86.13 32.71 2.25
C LEU A 20 85.69 32.51 0.78
N ASN A 21 85.59 31.26 0.31
CA ASN A 21 85.08 30.90 -1.02
C ASN A 21 83.69 30.24 -0.98
N TYR A 22 82.95 30.27 0.15
CA TYR A 22 81.67 29.56 0.29
C TYR A 22 80.62 29.97 -0.74
N PHE A 23 80.64 31.23 -1.21
CA PHE A 23 79.76 31.74 -2.26
C PHE A 23 80.12 31.22 -3.68
N LYS A 24 81.34 30.71 -3.90
CA LYS A 24 81.77 30.12 -5.18
C LYS A 24 81.32 28.66 -5.36
N ARG A 25 80.78 28.02 -4.32
CA ARG A 25 80.26 26.64 -4.38
C ARG A 25 78.75 26.65 -4.11
N PRO A 26 77.89 26.16 -5.03
CA PRO A 26 76.46 26.14 -4.79
C PRO A 26 76.13 25.22 -3.61
N HIS A 27 75.62 25.80 -2.52
CA HIS A 27 75.27 25.06 -1.31
C HIS A 27 74.25 23.95 -1.64
N PRO A 28 74.42 22.70 -1.15
CA PRO A 28 73.58 21.56 -1.54
C PRO A 28 72.09 21.85 -1.35
N PHE A 29 71.70 22.51 -0.24
CA PHE A 29 70.32 22.92 0.01
C PHE A 29 69.75 23.88 -1.07
N ARG A 30 70.56 24.80 -1.63
CA ARG A 30 70.11 25.70 -2.71
C ARG A 30 69.93 24.94 -4.03
N ARG A 31 70.84 24.01 -4.33
CA ARG A 31 70.74 23.14 -5.52
C ARG A 31 69.53 22.22 -5.43
N TRP A 32 69.32 21.56 -4.28
CA TRP A 32 68.14 20.72 -4.03
C TRP A 32 66.84 21.53 -4.04
N ARG A 33 66.80 22.71 -3.42
CA ARG A 33 65.64 23.62 -3.51
C ARG A 33 65.30 23.94 -4.97
N PHE A 34 66.28 24.31 -5.79
CA PHE A 34 66.06 24.60 -7.21
C PHE A 34 65.57 23.36 -7.98
N ILE A 35 66.24 22.21 -7.82
CA ILE A 35 65.86 20.95 -8.46
C ILE A 35 64.43 20.57 -8.08
N LEU A 36 64.06 20.58 -6.79
CA LEU A 36 62.71 20.24 -6.34
C LEU A 36 61.65 21.24 -6.82
N SER A 37 61.98 22.53 -6.88
CA SER A 37 61.08 23.58 -7.39
C SER A 37 60.75 23.43 -8.88
N VAL A 38 61.58 22.72 -9.65
CA VAL A 38 61.36 22.45 -11.08
C VAL A 38 60.83 21.02 -11.30
N ALA A 39 61.41 20.02 -10.62
CA ALA A 39 61.03 18.62 -10.76
C ALA A 39 59.61 18.33 -10.25
N ALA A 40 59.18 18.91 -9.13
CA ALA A 40 57.83 18.69 -8.60
C ALA A 40 56.71 19.16 -9.57
N PRO A 41 56.71 20.40 -10.10
CA PRO A 41 55.69 20.81 -11.06
C PRO A 41 55.82 20.08 -12.41
N LEU A 42 57.02 19.70 -12.86
CA LEU A 42 57.18 18.89 -14.08
C LEU A 42 56.57 17.48 -13.89
N LEU A 43 56.80 16.83 -12.75
CA LEU A 43 56.19 15.53 -12.44
C LEU A 43 54.66 15.64 -12.35
N ALA A 44 54.13 16.70 -11.74
CA ALA A 44 52.69 16.97 -11.71
C ALA A 44 52.10 17.21 -13.11
N ALA A 45 52.78 17.99 -13.96
CA ALA A 45 52.37 18.23 -15.34
C ALA A 45 52.38 16.94 -16.18
N VAL A 46 53.44 16.13 -16.09
CA VAL A 46 53.53 14.82 -16.75
C VAL A 46 52.43 13.88 -16.26
N TRP A 47 52.14 13.86 -14.96
CA TRP A 47 51.06 13.05 -14.39
C TRP A 47 49.68 13.46 -14.93
N LEU A 48 49.37 14.76 -14.98
CA LEU A 48 48.14 15.29 -15.56
C LEU A 48 48.03 14.96 -17.07
N LEU A 49 49.12 15.10 -17.83
CA LEU A 49 49.16 14.77 -19.27
C LEU A 49 48.95 13.27 -19.51
N VAL A 50 49.52 12.39 -18.69
CA VAL A 50 49.31 10.92 -18.76
C VAL A 50 47.85 10.56 -18.48
N TYR A 51 47.20 11.21 -17.51
CA TYR A 51 45.78 10.98 -17.23
C TYR A 51 44.86 11.52 -18.34
N ALA A 52 45.14 12.72 -18.84
CA ALA A 52 44.43 13.29 -19.98
C ALA A 52 44.54 12.40 -21.22
N GLY A 53 45.74 11.89 -21.52
CA GLY A 53 45.98 10.95 -22.63
C GLY A 53 45.32 9.57 -22.47
N ARG A 54 44.98 9.16 -21.25
CA ARG A 54 44.20 7.95 -20.95
C ARG A 54 42.68 8.16 -20.99
N GLY A 55 42.21 9.40 -21.13
CA GLY A 55 40.79 9.74 -21.07
C GLY A 55 40.17 9.58 -19.67
N ASP A 56 40.97 9.40 -18.61
CA ASP A 56 40.47 9.19 -17.24
C ASP A 56 40.17 10.52 -16.57
N GLN A 57 38.90 10.91 -16.56
CA GLN A 57 38.45 12.22 -16.07
C GLN A 57 38.27 12.28 -14.54
N ARG A 58 38.55 11.20 -13.80
CA ARG A 58 38.31 11.13 -12.34
C ARG A 58 39.07 12.17 -11.52
N ILE A 59 40.21 12.66 -12.00
CA ILE A 59 40.97 13.75 -11.34
C ILE A 59 40.18 15.07 -11.32
N TYR A 60 39.33 15.31 -12.32
CA TYR A 60 38.52 16.52 -12.44
C TYR A 60 37.16 16.39 -11.73
N ASN A 61 36.89 15.23 -11.12
CA ASN A 61 35.62 14.97 -10.47
C ASN A 61 35.55 15.67 -9.09
N SER A 62 34.56 16.54 -8.90
CA SER A 62 34.35 17.29 -7.64
C SER A 62 33.86 16.41 -6.47
N GLY A 63 33.45 15.17 -6.74
CA GLY A 63 33.00 14.20 -5.75
C GLY A 63 32.36 13.00 -6.45
N THR A 64 32.42 11.80 -5.86
CA THR A 64 31.88 10.61 -6.54
C THR A 64 30.40 10.78 -6.87
N VAL A 65 30.01 10.30 -8.05
CA VAL A 65 28.61 10.38 -8.49
C VAL A 65 27.76 9.33 -7.78
N SER A 66 26.46 9.59 -7.72
CA SER A 66 25.44 8.74 -7.12
C SER A 66 25.48 7.33 -7.69
N THR A 67 25.07 6.35 -6.88
CA THR A 67 25.10 4.93 -7.26
C THR A 67 24.27 4.65 -8.53
N ALA A 68 23.22 5.44 -8.79
CA ALA A 68 22.39 5.35 -9.99
C ALA A 68 23.12 5.74 -11.29
N HIS A 69 24.08 6.68 -11.21
CA HIS A 69 24.82 7.19 -12.37
C HIS A 69 26.31 6.76 -12.40
N GLN A 70 26.71 5.84 -11.50
CA GLN A 70 28.09 5.40 -11.34
C GLN A 70 28.73 4.88 -12.65
N MET A 71 27.96 4.33 -13.58
CA MET A 71 28.48 3.86 -14.87
C MET A 71 28.99 4.98 -15.80
N PHE A 72 28.67 6.25 -15.51
CA PHE A 72 29.10 7.42 -16.27
C PHE A 72 30.18 8.27 -15.56
N GLU A 73 30.65 7.85 -14.38
CA GLU A 73 31.53 8.65 -13.50
C GLU A 73 32.85 9.09 -14.14
N THR A 74 33.35 8.34 -15.13
CA THR A 74 34.59 8.62 -15.86
C THR A 74 34.38 9.44 -17.13
N ASP A 75 33.13 9.75 -17.51
CA ASP A 75 32.77 10.34 -18.80
C ASP A 75 31.87 11.58 -18.62
N CYS A 76 32.45 12.67 -18.15
CA CYS A 76 31.70 13.85 -17.70
C CYS A 76 30.82 14.45 -18.80
N LYS A 77 31.14 14.24 -20.08
CA LYS A 77 30.36 14.78 -21.23
C LYS A 77 28.92 14.27 -21.31
N VAL A 78 28.59 13.14 -20.67
CA VAL A 78 27.23 12.60 -20.61
C VAL A 78 26.28 13.58 -19.90
N CYS A 79 26.76 14.24 -18.83
CA CYS A 79 26.00 15.21 -18.04
C CYS A 79 26.42 16.65 -18.34
N HIS A 80 27.72 16.92 -18.48
CA HIS A 80 28.31 18.21 -18.81
C HIS A 80 28.44 18.36 -20.34
N GLY A 81 27.29 18.38 -20.99
CA GLY A 81 27.12 18.44 -22.43
C GLY A 81 25.63 18.43 -22.79
N PRO A 82 25.28 18.29 -24.08
CA PRO A 82 23.89 18.29 -24.53
C PRO A 82 23.13 16.97 -24.26
N GLY A 83 23.78 15.97 -23.65
CA GLY A 83 23.20 14.66 -23.33
C GLY A 83 23.27 13.65 -24.48
N PRO A 84 23.05 12.35 -24.20
CA PRO A 84 22.98 11.31 -25.22
C PRO A 84 21.56 11.26 -25.85
N ALA A 85 21.31 11.89 -27.00
CA ALA A 85 20.02 11.69 -27.68
C ALA A 85 19.88 10.27 -28.25
N PRO A 86 18.71 9.61 -28.08
CA PRO A 86 18.41 8.35 -28.76
C PRO A 86 18.54 8.47 -30.28
N GLY A 87 19.21 7.51 -30.91
CA GLY A 87 19.32 7.42 -32.38
C GLY A 87 20.32 8.37 -33.05
N VAL A 88 20.94 9.31 -32.31
CA VAL A 88 21.90 10.26 -32.87
C VAL A 88 23.33 9.74 -32.68
N THR A 89 24.14 9.72 -33.75
CA THR A 89 25.57 9.41 -33.63
C THR A 89 26.32 10.60 -33.02
N ALA A 90 27.50 10.36 -32.44
CA ALA A 90 28.27 11.39 -31.73
C ALA A 90 28.64 12.65 -32.55
N ALA A 91 28.46 12.62 -33.88
CA ALA A 91 28.64 13.75 -34.78
C ALA A 91 27.47 14.76 -34.78
N GLY A 92 26.30 14.41 -34.22
CA GLY A 92 25.08 15.24 -34.30
C GLY A 92 24.95 16.33 -33.23
N PHE A 93 25.91 16.46 -32.31
CA PHE A 93 25.84 17.37 -31.17
C PHE A 93 26.93 18.46 -31.22
N VAL A 94 26.54 19.66 -31.64
CA VAL A 94 27.41 20.85 -31.65
C VAL A 94 27.12 21.69 -30.41
N GLY A 95 28.02 21.66 -29.44
CA GLY A 95 27.94 22.47 -28.22
C GLY A 95 29.15 22.27 -27.30
N PRO A 96 29.39 23.18 -26.34
CA PRO A 96 30.48 23.02 -25.38
C PRO A 96 30.25 21.81 -24.48
N SER A 97 31.22 20.90 -24.43
CA SER A 97 31.18 19.65 -23.65
C SER A 97 32.48 19.45 -22.87
N GLY A 98 32.40 18.77 -21.71
CA GLY A 98 33.52 18.54 -20.80
C GLY A 98 33.24 19.09 -19.40
N TYR A 99 34.04 18.74 -18.40
CA TYR A 99 33.74 18.98 -16.96
C TYR A 99 33.47 20.44 -16.57
N TRP A 100 33.93 21.41 -17.37
CA TRP A 100 33.69 22.85 -17.21
C TRP A 100 32.31 23.32 -17.71
N ALA A 101 31.61 22.53 -18.52
CA ALA A 101 30.29 22.89 -19.04
C ALA A 101 29.22 22.79 -17.95
N ARG A 102 28.17 23.61 -18.04
CA ARG A 102 27.02 23.50 -17.15
C ARG A 102 26.14 22.32 -17.57
N VAL A 103 25.63 21.57 -16.59
CA VAL A 103 24.62 20.53 -16.82
C VAL A 103 23.30 21.21 -17.21
N SER A 104 22.60 20.63 -18.18
CA SER A 104 21.27 21.06 -18.61
C SER A 104 20.25 19.94 -18.42
N ASP A 105 18.97 20.27 -18.28
CA ASP A 105 17.92 19.27 -18.05
C ASP A 105 17.79 18.27 -19.21
N ASN A 106 18.16 18.67 -20.43
CA ASN A 106 18.25 17.77 -21.60
C ASN A 106 19.22 16.60 -21.37
N ALA A 107 20.29 16.80 -20.61
CA ALA A 107 21.22 15.73 -20.28
C ALA A 107 20.61 14.66 -19.37
N CYS A 108 19.61 15.02 -18.57
CA CYS A 108 18.84 14.10 -17.73
C CYS A 108 17.68 13.46 -18.52
N THR A 109 16.86 14.29 -19.18
CA THR A 109 15.64 13.88 -19.89
C THR A 109 15.89 13.09 -21.17
N ALA A 110 17.12 13.13 -21.70
CA ALA A 110 17.64 12.18 -22.67
C ALA A 110 17.41 10.72 -22.23
N CYS A 111 17.70 10.41 -20.96
CA CYS A 111 17.55 9.07 -20.39
C CYS A 111 16.18 8.85 -19.73
N HIS A 112 15.78 9.74 -18.81
CA HIS A 112 14.51 9.61 -18.08
C HIS A 112 13.82 10.97 -17.91
N ALA A 113 12.55 11.06 -18.30
CA ALA A 113 11.74 12.26 -18.09
C ALA A 113 10.95 12.12 -16.78
N GLY A 114 11.09 13.09 -15.88
CA GLY A 114 10.19 13.29 -14.75
C GLY A 114 8.98 14.13 -15.18
N PRO A 115 7.78 13.87 -14.64
CA PRO A 115 6.62 14.76 -14.83
C PRO A 115 6.85 16.11 -14.13
N ALA A 116 6.01 17.11 -14.42
CA ALA A 116 5.90 18.30 -13.59
C ALA A 116 5.64 17.93 -12.11
N HIS A 117 6.02 18.79 -11.16
CA HIS A 117 5.73 18.57 -9.75
C HIS A 117 4.23 18.75 -9.47
N HIS A 118 3.60 19.74 -10.11
CA HIS A 118 2.15 19.94 -10.07
C HIS A 118 1.67 20.72 -11.30
N ASP A 119 0.50 20.39 -11.85
CA ASP A 119 -0.12 21.04 -13.02
C ASP A 119 -0.26 22.58 -12.93
N ASN A 120 -0.17 23.15 -11.71
CA ASN A 120 -0.32 24.57 -11.39
C ASN A 120 0.96 25.20 -10.80
N GLU A 121 2.12 24.56 -10.96
CA GLU A 121 3.41 25.13 -10.59
C GLU A 121 3.72 26.43 -11.37
N GLN A 122 4.28 27.43 -10.69
CA GLN A 122 4.65 28.72 -11.32
C GLN A 122 5.85 28.58 -12.26
N PHE A 123 6.80 27.71 -11.91
CA PHE A 123 8.00 27.43 -12.70
C PHE A 123 8.52 26.03 -12.36
N THR A 124 9.09 25.36 -13.35
CA THR A 124 9.78 24.08 -13.17
C THR A 124 11.23 24.34 -12.78
N PRO A 125 11.76 23.79 -11.67
CA PRO A 125 13.16 23.95 -11.29
C PRO A 125 14.06 23.06 -12.16
N PRO A 126 15.30 23.48 -12.50
CA PRO A 126 16.24 22.60 -13.19
C PRO A 126 16.50 21.31 -12.42
N CYS A 127 16.62 20.17 -13.10
CA CYS A 127 16.73 18.86 -12.48
C CYS A 127 17.86 18.80 -11.43
N ALA A 128 19.03 19.37 -11.78
CA ALA A 128 20.21 19.42 -10.93
C ALA A 128 20.08 20.33 -9.69
N SER A 129 19.01 21.14 -9.58
CA SER A 129 18.75 21.92 -8.35
C SER A 129 18.24 21.06 -7.20
N CYS A 130 17.53 19.97 -7.49
CA CYS A 130 17.02 19.01 -6.51
C CYS A 130 17.81 17.69 -6.53
N HIS A 131 18.08 17.16 -7.72
CA HIS A 131 18.87 15.94 -7.93
C HIS A 131 20.36 16.30 -8.02
N ILE A 132 20.93 16.67 -6.88
CA ILE A 132 22.31 17.18 -6.78
C ILE A 132 23.31 16.02 -6.87
N GLU A 133 24.09 16.02 -7.95
CA GLU A 133 25.15 15.03 -8.18
C GLU A 133 26.49 15.44 -7.51
N HIS A 134 27.49 14.54 -7.51
CA HIS A 134 28.81 14.72 -6.88
C HIS A 134 28.79 14.84 -5.34
N LYS A 135 27.70 14.41 -4.69
CA LYS A 135 27.55 14.36 -3.23
C LYS A 135 27.92 13.01 -2.61
N GLY A 136 28.59 12.14 -3.37
CA GLY A 136 29.02 10.81 -2.98
C GLY A 136 28.07 9.71 -3.48
N ARG A 137 28.34 8.46 -3.08
CA ARG A 137 27.53 7.25 -3.37
C ARG A 137 26.16 7.20 -2.68
N LYS A 138 25.61 8.35 -2.31
CA LYS A 138 24.25 8.45 -1.79
C LYS A 138 23.26 8.30 -2.95
N LEU A 139 22.02 7.92 -2.62
CA LEU A 139 20.91 8.11 -3.53
C LEU A 139 20.65 9.61 -3.70
N LEU A 140 20.24 10.05 -4.90
CA LEU A 140 19.88 11.45 -5.22
C LEU A 140 18.66 11.99 -4.42
N MET A 141 18.16 11.22 -3.44
CA MET A 141 16.93 11.45 -2.68
C MET A 141 17.13 12.30 -1.42
N GLU A 142 18.35 12.72 -1.08
CA GLU A 142 18.60 13.61 0.07
C GLU A 142 18.38 15.10 -0.30
N ALA A 143 17.20 15.39 -0.88
CA ALA A 143 16.81 16.75 -1.25
C ALA A 143 16.48 17.57 0.02
N ALA A 144 17.16 18.69 0.20
CA ALA A 144 16.96 19.56 1.36
C ALA A 144 15.70 20.45 1.21
N ASP A 145 15.02 20.73 2.33
CA ASP A 145 13.76 21.51 2.36
C ASP A 145 13.84 22.88 1.67
N GLN A 146 15.03 23.48 1.56
CA GLN A 146 15.25 24.73 0.83
C GLN A 146 14.74 24.67 -0.63
N HIS A 147 14.79 23.50 -1.27
CA HIS A 147 14.34 23.28 -2.64
C HIS A 147 12.82 23.21 -2.75
N CYS A 148 12.13 22.63 -1.77
CA CYS A 148 10.66 22.65 -1.71
C CYS A 148 10.15 24.05 -1.32
N THR A 149 10.79 24.65 -0.32
CA THR A 149 10.34 25.93 0.27
C THR A 149 10.58 27.14 -0.62
N GLN A 150 11.35 27.02 -1.71
CA GLN A 150 11.45 28.07 -2.74
C GLN A 150 10.07 28.51 -3.25
N CYS A 151 9.13 27.56 -3.37
CA CYS A 151 7.72 27.79 -3.68
C CYS A 151 6.87 27.73 -2.41
N HIS A 152 7.00 26.70 -1.58
CA HIS A 152 6.06 26.43 -0.48
C HIS A 152 6.10 27.43 0.69
N ARG A 153 7.13 28.28 0.82
CA ARG A 153 7.20 29.32 1.87
C ARG A 153 6.20 30.46 1.69
N ASP A 154 5.78 30.71 0.45
CA ASP A 154 4.82 31.73 0.02
C ASP A 154 4.20 31.25 -1.30
N LEU A 155 3.42 30.16 -1.21
CA LEU A 155 2.90 29.42 -2.35
C LEU A 155 1.87 30.25 -3.12
N LYS A 156 2.22 30.54 -4.37
CA LYS A 156 1.31 31.09 -5.39
C LYS A 156 1.21 30.06 -6.51
N THR A 157 0.06 30.00 -7.16
CA THR A 157 -0.21 29.12 -8.29
C THR A 157 -0.04 29.86 -9.61
N ARG A 158 0.14 29.13 -10.72
CA ARG A 158 0.24 29.70 -12.06
C ARG A 158 -1.02 30.49 -12.50
N ASP A 159 -2.19 30.07 -12.03
CA ASP A 159 -3.49 30.69 -12.33
C ASP A 159 -3.87 31.84 -11.37
N GLY A 160 -3.02 32.15 -10.38
CA GLY A 160 -3.26 33.17 -9.36
C GLY A 160 -4.37 32.83 -8.35
N GLN A 161 -5.00 31.65 -8.44
CA GLN A 161 -6.05 31.23 -7.51
C GLN A 161 -5.49 30.79 -6.15
N PRO A 162 -6.25 30.94 -5.05
CA PRO A 162 -5.84 30.40 -3.76
C PRO A 162 -5.62 28.88 -3.84
N SER A 163 -4.49 28.41 -3.32
CA SER A 163 -4.24 26.96 -3.22
C SER A 163 -5.25 26.29 -2.30
N ALA A 164 -5.68 25.06 -2.65
CA ALA A 164 -6.41 24.17 -1.75
C ALA A 164 -5.56 23.67 -0.56
N PHE A 165 -4.25 23.94 -0.59
CA PHE A 165 -3.28 23.61 0.45
C PHE A 165 -2.84 24.87 1.22
N HIS A 166 -2.20 24.67 2.37
CA HIS A 166 -1.74 25.79 3.19
C HIS A 166 -0.58 26.53 2.49
N ALA A 167 -0.73 27.84 2.31
CA ALA A 167 0.15 28.61 1.43
C ALA A 167 1.54 28.93 1.99
N LYS A 168 1.80 28.71 3.29
CA LYS A 168 3.04 29.14 3.94
C LYS A 168 3.62 28.04 4.82
N ILE A 169 4.46 27.19 4.23
CA ILE A 169 5.16 26.09 4.92
C ILE A 169 6.66 26.24 4.66
N ARG A 170 7.44 26.50 5.72
CA ARG A 170 8.91 26.60 5.66
C ARG A 170 9.65 25.40 6.25
N SER A 171 8.97 24.61 7.06
CA SER A 171 9.55 23.48 7.79
C SER A 171 8.43 22.61 8.34
N PHE A 172 8.75 21.37 8.71
CA PHE A 172 7.79 20.50 9.41
C PHE A 172 7.29 21.08 10.74
N ARG A 173 8.07 21.95 11.40
CA ARG A 173 7.66 22.66 12.63
C ARG A 173 6.56 23.69 12.38
N GLU A 174 6.55 24.32 11.21
CA GLU A 174 5.52 25.29 10.78
C GLU A 174 4.35 24.64 10.02
N HIS A 175 4.41 23.35 9.73
CA HIS A 175 3.34 22.64 9.03
C HIS A 175 1.99 22.80 9.77
N PRO A 176 0.85 23.02 9.07
CA PRO A 176 -0.46 23.01 9.72
C PRO A 176 -0.79 21.63 10.30
N GLU A 177 -1.88 21.51 11.04
CA GLU A 177 -2.42 20.17 11.34
C GLU A 177 -2.73 19.42 10.03
N PHE A 178 -2.54 18.10 10.05
CA PHE A 178 -2.82 17.23 8.91
C PHE A 178 -4.30 17.30 8.52
N ALA A 179 -4.61 16.97 7.27
CA ALA A 179 -5.97 16.92 6.78
C ALA A 179 -6.26 15.60 6.10
N VAL A 180 -7.42 15.03 6.45
CA VAL A 180 -7.94 13.78 5.93
C VAL A 180 -9.09 14.03 4.98
N ASN A 181 -9.35 13.06 4.11
CA ASN A 181 -10.55 13.05 3.28
C ASN A 181 -11.67 12.32 4.01
N VAL A 182 -12.75 13.03 4.36
CA VAL A 182 -13.98 12.49 4.99
C VAL A 182 -15.18 12.62 4.06
N ARG A 183 -16.22 11.81 4.27
CA ARG A 183 -17.51 11.97 3.56
C ARG A 183 -18.31 13.11 4.20
N GLU A 184 -18.96 13.93 3.38
CA GLU A 184 -19.88 14.97 3.87
C GLU A 184 -21.08 14.35 4.61
N ALA A 185 -21.55 15.04 5.65
CA ALA A 185 -22.69 14.60 6.44
C ALA A 185 -23.97 14.57 5.58
N GLY A 186 -24.70 13.46 5.60
CA GLY A 186 -25.91 13.28 4.79
C GLY A 186 -25.66 12.98 3.30
N ALA A 187 -24.40 12.80 2.88
CA ALA A 187 -24.08 12.38 1.51
C ALA A 187 -24.74 11.04 1.16
N LYS A 188 -25.16 10.91 -0.11
CA LYS A 188 -25.77 9.68 -0.66
C LYS A 188 -24.86 8.45 -0.50
N PRO A 189 -25.39 7.21 -0.63
CA PRO A 189 -24.57 6.01 -0.67
C PRO A 189 -23.47 6.14 -1.75
N PRO A 190 -22.25 5.64 -1.46
CA PRO A 190 -21.06 6.02 -2.21
C PRO A 190 -21.07 5.56 -3.67
N ALA A 191 -20.84 6.50 -4.59
CA ALA A 191 -20.55 6.23 -5.98
C ALA A 191 -19.03 6.35 -6.26
N PRO A 192 -18.47 5.59 -7.22
CA PRO A 192 -17.11 5.83 -7.71
C PRO A 192 -16.98 7.27 -8.22
N GLY A 193 -16.00 8.01 -7.71
CA GLY A 193 -15.80 9.43 -8.04
C GLY A 193 -16.47 10.44 -7.10
N ASP A 194 -17.18 10.00 -6.05
CA ASP A 194 -17.70 10.89 -5.01
C ASP A 194 -16.62 11.83 -4.46
N ARG A 195 -16.93 13.14 -4.41
CA ARG A 195 -16.02 14.15 -3.86
C ARG A 195 -15.95 14.04 -2.33
N LEU A 196 -14.79 13.68 -1.81
CA LEU A 196 -14.52 13.72 -0.38
C LEU A 196 -14.14 15.14 0.08
N LEU A 197 -14.59 15.52 1.27
CA LEU A 197 -14.24 16.79 1.89
C LEU A 197 -12.89 16.66 2.62
N ARG A 198 -11.95 17.55 2.31
CA ARG A 198 -10.63 17.59 2.97
C ARG A 198 -10.72 18.42 4.25
N VAL A 199 -10.71 17.75 5.40
CA VAL A 199 -10.88 18.36 6.74
C VAL A 199 -9.60 18.20 7.56
N ARG A 200 -9.15 19.28 8.22
CA ARG A 200 -7.99 19.24 9.11
C ARG A 200 -8.34 18.55 10.43
N LEU A 201 -7.40 17.83 11.04
CA LEU A 201 -7.66 17.09 12.29
C LEU A 201 -7.94 18.02 13.50
N ASP A 202 -7.66 19.33 13.38
CA ASP A 202 -8.01 20.35 14.37
C ASP A 202 -9.42 20.95 14.18
N ASP A 203 -10.05 20.80 13.00
CA ASP A 203 -11.44 21.21 12.73
C ASP A 203 -12.43 20.15 13.25
N LYS A 204 -12.50 20.02 14.59
CA LYS A 204 -13.34 19.02 15.28
C LYS A 204 -14.84 19.13 14.95
N ALA A 205 -15.31 20.28 14.47
CA ALA A 205 -16.71 20.47 14.09
C ALA A 205 -17.07 19.77 12.77
N LYS A 206 -16.09 19.49 11.89
CA LYS A 206 -16.28 18.81 10.61
C LYS A 206 -15.60 17.45 10.53
N LEU A 207 -14.72 17.13 11.48
CA LEU A 207 -13.96 15.89 11.51
C LEU A 207 -14.84 14.74 11.99
N THR A 208 -15.50 14.06 11.05
CA THR A 208 -16.41 12.94 11.34
C THR A 208 -16.36 11.94 10.19
N ASP A 209 -16.21 10.65 10.49
CA ASP A 209 -16.41 9.61 9.49
C ASP A 209 -17.91 9.28 9.35
N ASN A 210 -18.46 9.55 8.16
CA ASN A 210 -19.86 9.29 7.83
C ASN A 210 -20.04 7.99 7.02
N THR A 211 -19.07 7.07 7.01
CA THR A 211 -19.22 5.75 6.37
C THR A 211 -20.29 4.92 7.10
N PRO A 212 -21.30 4.35 6.39
CA PRO A 212 -22.47 3.69 6.96
C PRO A 212 -22.21 2.26 7.47
N ILE A 213 -21.20 2.09 8.30
CA ILE A 213 -20.88 0.85 9.03
C ILE A 213 -20.86 1.14 10.53
N LYS A 214 -21.14 0.12 11.35
CA LYS A 214 -21.06 0.15 12.81
C LYS A 214 -19.81 -0.62 13.24
N LEU A 215 -18.77 0.10 13.65
CA LEU A 215 -17.56 -0.49 14.23
C LEU A 215 -17.27 0.18 15.57
N ASN A 216 -16.91 -0.64 16.57
CA ASN A 216 -16.59 -0.18 17.91
C ASN A 216 -15.23 -0.81 18.29
N HIS A 217 -14.17 -0.03 18.22
CA HIS A 217 -12.81 -0.53 18.45
C HIS A 217 -12.61 -0.94 19.92
N SER A 218 -13.05 -0.14 20.89
CA SER A 218 -12.91 -0.42 22.33
C SER A 218 -13.49 -1.76 22.77
N ARG A 219 -14.54 -2.26 22.10
CA ARG A 219 -15.05 -3.64 22.30
C ARG A 219 -14.16 -4.70 21.67
N HIS A 220 -13.66 -4.50 20.44
CA HIS A 220 -12.84 -5.48 19.72
C HIS A 220 -11.40 -5.58 20.26
N VAL A 221 -10.88 -4.54 20.91
CA VAL A 221 -9.54 -4.54 21.52
C VAL A 221 -9.60 -4.63 23.05
N LYS A 222 -10.69 -5.15 23.62
CA LYS A 222 -10.78 -5.43 25.06
C LYS A 222 -9.92 -6.66 25.42
N ALA A 223 -9.26 -6.62 26.58
CA ALA A 223 -8.64 -7.81 27.16
C ALA A 223 -9.69 -8.90 27.50
N ASN A 224 -9.29 -10.16 27.36
CA ASN A 224 -10.08 -11.37 27.62
C ASN A 224 -11.42 -11.39 26.90
N LEU A 225 -11.40 -11.18 25.59
CA LEU A 225 -12.55 -11.43 24.74
C LEU A 225 -12.95 -12.90 24.79
N LYS A 226 -14.24 -13.17 24.96
CA LYS A 226 -14.79 -14.53 24.98
C LYS A 226 -14.38 -15.30 23.73
N GLY A 227 -13.63 -16.38 23.89
CA GLY A 227 -13.16 -17.24 22.79
C GLY A 227 -11.78 -16.87 22.25
N ILE A 228 -11.09 -15.87 22.83
CA ILE A 228 -9.72 -15.52 22.42
C ILE A 228 -8.72 -16.64 22.72
N GLU A 229 -8.99 -17.45 23.74
CA GLU A 229 -8.19 -18.64 24.09
C GLU A 229 -8.30 -19.71 23.00
N ASP A 230 -9.49 -19.93 22.45
CA ASP A 230 -9.72 -20.88 21.36
C ASP A 230 -9.15 -20.35 20.04
N LEU A 231 -9.28 -19.05 19.78
CA LEU A 231 -8.62 -18.37 18.66
C LEU A 231 -7.08 -18.50 18.75
N THR A 232 -6.51 -18.39 19.95
CA THR A 232 -5.06 -18.54 20.18
C THR A 232 -4.61 -19.99 19.97
N LYS A 233 -5.44 -20.99 20.31
CA LYS A 233 -5.17 -22.40 19.95
C LYS A 233 -5.18 -22.63 18.43
N GLN A 234 -6.03 -21.91 17.69
CA GLN A 234 -6.16 -22.05 16.24
C GLN A 234 -5.10 -21.29 15.42
N LEU A 235 -4.73 -20.07 15.83
CA LEU A 235 -3.88 -19.14 15.07
C LEU A 235 -2.51 -18.87 15.72
N GLY A 236 -2.26 -19.42 16.91
CA GLY A 236 -1.13 -19.03 17.75
C GLY A 236 -1.26 -17.59 18.22
N MET A 237 -0.11 -16.93 18.45
CA MET A 237 -0.05 -15.51 18.82
C MET A 237 -0.18 -14.55 17.63
N THR A 238 -0.52 -15.03 16.43
CA THR A 238 -0.55 -14.21 15.22
C THR A 238 -1.69 -13.19 15.27
N GLY A 239 -1.35 -11.90 15.43
CA GLY A 239 -2.36 -10.85 15.64
C GLY A 239 -2.99 -10.85 17.03
N ILE A 240 -2.44 -11.60 17.99
CA ILE A 240 -2.87 -11.61 19.39
C ILE A 240 -1.71 -11.10 20.25
N VAL A 241 -2.01 -10.21 21.19
CA VAL A 241 -1.02 -9.64 22.11
C VAL A 241 -1.33 -10.04 23.54
N LYS A 242 -0.27 -10.29 24.32
CA LYS A 242 -0.38 -10.45 25.76
C LYS A 242 -0.28 -9.07 26.42
N VAL A 243 -1.32 -8.71 27.15
CA VAL A 243 -1.38 -7.48 27.96
C VAL A 243 -1.38 -7.85 29.45
N LYS A 244 -1.26 -6.85 30.32
CA LYS A 244 -1.24 -7.05 31.79
C LYS A 244 -2.40 -7.93 32.27
N ASP A 245 -3.59 -7.68 31.73
CA ASP A 245 -4.84 -8.29 32.20
C ASP A 245 -5.21 -9.56 31.42
N GLY A 246 -4.35 -10.06 30.51
CA GLY A 246 -4.53 -11.33 29.79
C GLY A 246 -4.24 -11.26 28.29
N LEU A 247 -5.11 -11.86 27.47
CA LEU A 247 -4.96 -11.85 26.01
C LEU A 247 -5.87 -10.80 25.37
N GLN A 248 -5.41 -10.19 24.28
CA GLN A 248 -6.16 -9.16 23.54
C GLN A 248 -5.88 -9.29 22.03
N LEU A 249 -6.86 -8.96 21.19
CA LEU A 249 -6.59 -8.80 19.76
C LEU A 249 -5.62 -7.64 19.53
N GLY A 250 -4.51 -7.91 18.86
CA GLY A 250 -3.55 -6.92 18.41
C GLY A 250 -4.07 -6.16 17.19
N CYS A 251 -3.60 -4.92 17.01
CA CYS A 251 -4.03 -4.08 15.89
C CYS A 251 -3.81 -4.76 14.53
N THR A 252 -2.73 -5.53 14.40
CA THR A 252 -2.32 -6.30 13.21
C THR A 252 -3.21 -7.51 12.90
N PHE A 253 -4.17 -7.85 13.76
CA PHE A 253 -5.21 -8.82 13.43
C PHE A 253 -6.04 -8.34 12.23
N CYS A 254 -6.46 -7.07 12.25
CA CYS A 254 -7.22 -6.42 11.18
C CYS A 254 -6.34 -5.52 10.29
N HIS A 255 -5.49 -4.68 10.89
CA HIS A 255 -4.67 -3.70 10.19
C HIS A 255 -3.32 -4.31 9.79
N ARG A 256 -3.32 -5.03 8.67
CA ARG A 256 -2.10 -5.60 8.10
C ARG A 256 -1.43 -4.60 7.18
N PRO A 257 -0.11 -4.35 7.30
CA PRO A 257 0.61 -3.51 6.37
C PRO A 257 0.60 -4.14 4.95
N ASP A 258 0.78 -3.30 3.94
CA ASP A 258 1.14 -3.75 2.60
C ASP A 258 2.60 -4.22 2.55
N GLN A 259 3.04 -4.73 1.39
CA GLN A 259 4.39 -5.29 1.21
C GLN A 259 5.49 -4.24 1.44
N ASP A 260 5.19 -2.98 1.10
CA ASP A 260 6.03 -1.80 1.26
C ASP A 260 5.99 -1.18 2.67
N TRP A 261 5.12 -1.68 3.58
CA TRP A 261 4.80 -1.09 4.89
C TRP A 261 4.29 0.37 4.86
N GLN A 262 3.95 0.89 3.68
CA GLN A 262 3.47 2.26 3.47
C GLN A 262 1.97 2.45 3.77
N TYR A 263 1.15 1.41 3.63
CA TYR A 263 -0.30 1.47 3.85
C TYR A 263 -0.81 0.26 4.62
N MET A 264 -2.07 0.32 5.04
CA MET A 264 -2.80 -0.83 5.57
C MET A 264 -3.67 -1.43 4.47
N GLN A 265 -3.71 -2.76 4.40
CA GLN A 265 -4.57 -3.50 3.48
C GLN A 265 -6.06 -3.32 3.85
N PRO A 266 -6.99 -3.42 2.87
CA PRO A 266 -8.43 -3.33 3.15
C PRO A 266 -8.93 -4.42 4.10
N VAL A 267 -9.56 -4.01 5.21
CA VAL A 267 -10.21 -4.92 6.16
C VAL A 267 -11.46 -5.52 5.50
N ASN A 268 -11.45 -6.83 5.29
CA ASN A 268 -12.58 -7.60 4.78
C ASN A 268 -13.13 -8.60 5.83
N TYR A 269 -14.42 -8.93 5.70
CA TYR A 269 -15.13 -9.81 6.64
C TYR A 269 -14.55 -11.23 6.70
N LYS A 270 -14.24 -11.84 5.55
CA LYS A 270 -13.82 -13.26 5.46
C LYS A 270 -12.53 -13.53 6.23
N GLN A 271 -11.57 -12.61 6.19
CA GLN A 271 -10.27 -12.78 6.83
C GLN A 271 -10.22 -12.31 8.29
N HIS A 272 -11.06 -11.36 8.70
CA HIS A 272 -10.90 -10.66 9.99
C HIS A 272 -12.12 -10.74 10.91
N CYS A 273 -13.31 -11.04 10.39
CA CYS A 273 -14.56 -11.03 11.17
C CYS A 273 -15.18 -12.42 11.33
N ALA A 274 -15.18 -13.22 10.24
CA ALA A 274 -15.93 -14.47 10.16
C ALA A 274 -15.58 -15.50 11.27
N VAL A 275 -14.33 -15.48 11.77
CA VAL A 275 -13.85 -16.39 12.82
C VAL A 275 -14.52 -16.17 14.20
N CYS A 276 -15.12 -14.99 14.44
CA CYS A 276 -15.87 -14.70 15.67
C CYS A 276 -17.30 -14.20 15.41
N HIS A 277 -17.63 -13.80 14.19
CA HIS A 277 -18.90 -13.22 13.78
C HIS A 277 -19.46 -13.95 12.55
N GLU A 278 -19.65 -15.25 12.69
CA GLU A 278 -20.21 -16.13 11.68
C GLU A 278 -21.65 -15.75 11.31
N LEU A 279 -21.95 -15.65 10.02
CA LEU A 279 -23.30 -15.40 9.48
C LEU A 279 -24.13 -16.71 9.47
N SER A 280 -24.29 -17.34 10.63
CA SER A 280 -25.10 -18.55 10.79
C SER A 280 -26.56 -18.28 10.43
N THR A 281 -27.08 -19.00 9.44
CA THR A 281 -28.48 -18.90 8.98
C THR A 281 -29.48 -19.40 10.03
N GLY A 282 -29.06 -20.30 10.92
CA GLY A 282 -29.95 -21.05 11.81
C GLY A 282 -30.66 -22.23 11.14
N ILE A 283 -30.39 -22.50 9.86
CA ILE A 283 -30.88 -23.67 9.13
C ILE A 283 -29.78 -24.74 9.19
N GLY A 284 -29.84 -25.62 10.18
CA GLY A 284 -28.73 -26.52 10.52
C GLY A 284 -27.42 -25.76 10.77
N ASP A 285 -26.31 -26.30 10.25
CA ASP A 285 -24.97 -25.69 10.33
C ASP A 285 -24.68 -24.70 9.16
N LEU A 286 -25.69 -24.27 8.38
CA LEU A 286 -25.45 -23.43 7.20
C LEU A 286 -25.00 -22.01 7.57
N VAL A 287 -23.89 -21.59 6.96
CA VAL A 287 -23.29 -20.26 7.08
C VAL A 287 -23.49 -19.49 5.78
N ALA A 288 -24.09 -18.30 5.85
CA ALA A 288 -24.28 -17.45 4.69
C ALA A 288 -22.97 -16.80 4.20
N PRO A 289 -22.79 -16.63 2.87
CA PRO A 289 -21.73 -15.80 2.34
C PRO A 289 -21.95 -14.33 2.74
N HIS A 290 -20.88 -13.56 2.90
CA HIS A 290 -20.99 -12.11 3.09
C HIS A 290 -21.13 -11.42 1.72
N ASP A 291 -22.37 -11.37 1.24
CA ASP A 291 -22.75 -10.81 -0.06
C ASP A 291 -24.08 -10.02 0.03
N LYS A 292 -24.58 -9.51 -1.10
CA LYS A 292 -25.86 -8.80 -1.20
C LYS A 292 -27.00 -9.66 -0.65
N PRO A 293 -27.96 -9.10 0.13
CA PRO A 293 -29.04 -9.86 0.76
C PRO A 293 -29.86 -10.75 -0.19
N GLY A 294 -30.05 -10.36 -1.46
CA GLY A 294 -30.72 -11.20 -2.47
C GLY A 294 -29.94 -12.47 -2.83
N LEU A 295 -28.61 -12.39 -2.94
CA LEU A 295 -27.74 -13.55 -3.16
C LEU A 295 -27.67 -14.43 -1.91
N VAL A 296 -27.59 -13.82 -0.72
CA VAL A 296 -27.66 -14.55 0.56
C VAL A 296 -28.98 -15.32 0.69
N ARG A 297 -30.11 -14.71 0.34
CA ARG A 297 -31.42 -15.38 0.34
C ARG A 297 -31.51 -16.52 -0.69
N ALA A 298 -30.96 -16.32 -1.89
CA ALA A 298 -30.89 -17.36 -2.91
C ALA A 298 -30.02 -18.55 -2.45
N PHE A 299 -28.87 -18.26 -1.84
CA PHE A 299 -28.00 -19.26 -1.21
C PHE A 299 -28.71 -20.03 -0.11
N MET A 300 -29.39 -19.34 0.83
CA MET A 300 -30.15 -20.00 1.90
C MET A 300 -31.18 -20.97 1.32
N ARG A 301 -31.92 -20.57 0.28
CA ARG A 301 -32.94 -21.43 -0.34
C ARG A 301 -32.32 -22.67 -1.01
N GLY A 302 -31.25 -22.48 -1.78
CA GLY A 302 -30.56 -23.58 -2.47
C GLY A 302 -29.91 -24.55 -1.49
N ALA A 303 -28.99 -24.05 -0.68
CA ALA A 303 -28.23 -24.87 0.26
C ALA A 303 -29.10 -25.57 1.31
N ALA A 304 -30.23 -24.98 1.72
CA ALA A 304 -31.20 -25.64 2.60
C ALA A 304 -31.93 -26.80 1.89
N GLY A 305 -32.33 -26.61 0.63
CA GLY A 305 -32.95 -27.67 -0.18
C GLY A 305 -31.97 -28.82 -0.45
N ASP A 306 -30.77 -28.50 -0.92
CA ASP A 306 -29.70 -29.47 -1.19
C ASP A 306 -29.34 -30.28 0.08
N ALA A 307 -29.23 -29.60 1.23
CA ALA A 307 -28.95 -30.27 2.51
C ALA A 307 -30.10 -31.17 2.99
N PHE A 308 -31.35 -30.76 2.78
CA PHE A 308 -32.53 -31.58 3.08
C PHE A 308 -32.58 -32.82 2.19
N ASP A 309 -32.49 -32.65 0.86
CA ASP A 309 -32.55 -33.76 -0.09
C ASP A 309 -31.38 -34.74 0.11
N ALA A 310 -30.18 -34.23 0.44
CA ALA A 310 -29.05 -35.06 0.87
C ALA A 310 -29.37 -35.88 2.13
N CYS A 311 -29.99 -35.26 3.15
CA CYS A 311 -30.41 -35.96 4.37
C CYS A 311 -31.50 -37.02 4.11
N GLN A 312 -32.43 -36.78 3.19
CA GLN A 312 -33.44 -37.77 2.79
C GLN A 312 -32.84 -38.94 1.98
N SER A 313 -31.74 -38.71 1.24
CA SER A 313 -31.08 -39.75 0.43
C SER A 313 -30.23 -40.77 1.22
N ILE A 314 -30.06 -40.60 2.54
CA ILE A 314 -29.15 -41.43 3.35
C ILE A 314 -29.66 -42.89 3.43
N PRO A 315 -28.88 -43.89 2.95
CA PRO A 315 -29.30 -45.30 2.90
C PRO A 315 -29.74 -45.88 4.25
N LYS A 316 -30.90 -46.54 4.28
CA LYS A 316 -31.47 -47.21 5.47
C LYS A 316 -30.54 -48.30 6.01
N GLY A 317 -30.64 -48.59 7.30
CA GLY A 317 -29.74 -49.51 8.02
C GLY A 317 -28.54 -48.82 8.67
N ASP A 318 -27.65 -49.61 9.28
CA ASP A 318 -26.60 -49.13 10.19
C ASP A 318 -25.58 -48.19 9.52
N ALA A 319 -25.22 -48.46 8.27
CA ALA A 319 -24.26 -47.66 7.50
C ALA A 319 -24.67 -46.17 7.38
N GLY A 320 -25.97 -45.86 7.39
CA GLY A 320 -26.49 -44.49 7.36
C GLY A 320 -26.95 -43.93 8.70
N LYS A 321 -26.87 -44.71 9.79
CA LYS A 321 -27.50 -44.37 11.09
C LYS A 321 -26.94 -43.07 11.69
N ALA A 322 -25.61 -42.97 11.82
CA ALA A 322 -24.95 -41.80 12.39
C ALA A 322 -25.17 -40.51 11.57
N LEU A 323 -25.31 -40.63 10.24
CA LEU A 323 -25.59 -39.49 9.36
C LEU A 323 -27.05 -39.01 9.50
N ARG A 324 -28.02 -39.93 9.64
CA ARG A 324 -29.41 -39.57 9.95
C ARG A 324 -29.54 -38.93 11.32
N GLU A 325 -28.92 -39.50 12.36
CA GLU A 325 -28.89 -38.91 13.71
C GLU A 325 -28.29 -37.50 13.70
N LYS A 326 -27.29 -37.23 12.83
CA LYS A 326 -26.79 -35.87 12.60
C LYS A 326 -27.82 -34.97 11.91
N CYS A 327 -28.47 -35.41 10.84
CA CYS A 327 -29.52 -34.64 10.15
C CYS A 327 -30.70 -34.31 11.07
N GLU A 328 -31.13 -35.25 11.92
CA GLU A 328 -32.12 -35.04 12.98
C GLU A 328 -31.64 -34.02 14.00
N GLY A 329 -30.39 -34.13 14.46
CA GLY A 329 -29.77 -33.19 15.39
C GLY A 329 -29.63 -31.75 14.85
N LEU A 330 -29.62 -31.59 13.52
CA LEU A 330 -29.62 -30.31 12.79
C LEU A 330 -31.01 -29.81 12.36
N GLY A 331 -32.08 -30.58 12.63
CA GLY A 331 -33.44 -30.27 12.18
C GLY A 331 -33.68 -30.47 10.67
N LEU A 332 -32.70 -30.99 9.93
CA LEU A 332 -32.74 -31.24 8.49
C LEU A 332 -33.55 -32.50 8.11
N ALA A 333 -33.89 -33.35 9.09
CA ALA A 333 -34.69 -34.56 8.89
C ALA A 333 -36.19 -34.39 9.17
N ALA A 334 -36.63 -33.25 9.70
CA ALA A 334 -38.04 -33.00 9.98
C ALA A 334 -38.84 -32.89 8.67
N ALA A 335 -39.86 -33.74 8.51
CA ALA A 335 -40.71 -33.73 7.33
C ALA A 335 -41.33 -32.34 7.09
N ALA A 336 -41.42 -31.94 5.82
CA ALA A 336 -42.25 -30.80 5.46
C ALA A 336 -43.69 -31.11 5.88
N PRO A 337 -44.39 -30.21 6.60
CA PRO A 337 -45.82 -30.37 6.81
C PRO A 337 -46.51 -30.36 5.44
N GLU A 338 -47.54 -31.22 5.28
CA GLU A 338 -48.26 -31.32 4.02
C GLU A 338 -48.79 -29.93 3.60
N PRO A 339 -48.70 -29.57 2.31
CA PRO A 339 -49.28 -28.32 1.83
C PRO A 339 -50.78 -28.35 2.14
N ALA A 340 -51.26 -27.34 2.87
CA ALA A 340 -52.67 -27.21 3.19
C ALA A 340 -53.49 -27.28 1.89
N ALA A 341 -54.40 -28.26 1.81
CA ALA A 341 -55.23 -28.47 0.64
C ALA A 341 -55.98 -27.17 0.30
N GLU A 342 -55.99 -26.77 -0.97
CA GLU A 342 -56.74 -25.60 -1.41
C GLU A 342 -58.24 -25.84 -1.20
N GLU A 343 -58.80 -25.23 -0.15
CA GLU A 343 -60.26 -25.18 0.01
C GLU A 343 -60.89 -24.43 -1.18
N PRO A 344 -61.94 -24.97 -1.81
CA PRO A 344 -62.65 -24.26 -2.87
C PRO A 344 -63.22 -22.94 -2.34
N ARG A 345 -63.03 -21.85 -3.08
CA ARG A 345 -63.52 -20.51 -2.70
C ARG A 345 -65.04 -20.48 -2.54
N GLY A 346 -65.50 -20.71 -1.30
CA GLY A 346 -66.90 -20.65 -0.88
C GLY A 346 -67.43 -19.21 -0.73
N ARG A 347 -68.74 -19.06 -0.96
CA ARG A 347 -69.47 -17.78 -1.01
C ARG A 347 -69.65 -17.13 0.37
N ARG A 348 -69.63 -15.79 0.43
CA ARG A 348 -69.96 -14.99 1.63
C ARG A 348 -71.38 -15.22 2.19
N ARG A 349 -71.48 -15.54 3.49
CA ARG A 349 -72.52 -15.19 4.50
C ARG A 349 -72.07 -15.87 5.83
N GLY A 350 -72.18 -15.33 7.05
CA GLY A 350 -72.60 -14.02 7.56
C GLY A 350 -73.36 -14.12 8.90
N GLY A 351 -72.80 -13.64 10.02
CA GLY A 351 -73.50 -13.39 11.31
C GLY A 351 -72.99 -14.14 12.57
N GLY A 352 -72.99 -13.46 13.75
CA GLY A 352 -72.67 -13.97 15.11
C GLY A 352 -71.16 -13.96 15.44
N GLU A 353 -70.58 -13.19 16.39
CA GLU A 353 -70.84 -13.03 17.86
C GLU A 353 -70.63 -14.36 18.63
N GLU A 354 -69.84 -14.50 19.70
CA GLU A 354 -69.47 -13.55 20.77
C GLU A 354 -68.24 -14.01 21.63
N THR A 355 -67.47 -13.08 22.24
CA THR A 355 -66.52 -13.19 23.41
C THR A 355 -65.28 -14.15 23.47
N PRO A 356 -64.12 -13.69 24.01
CA PRO A 356 -62.95 -14.52 24.37
C PRO A 356 -62.48 -14.44 25.85
N ALA A 357 -61.53 -15.34 26.23
CA ALA A 357 -60.59 -15.36 27.39
C ALA A 357 -60.70 -16.62 28.30
N PRO A 358 -59.67 -17.05 29.07
CA PRO A 358 -58.37 -16.40 29.33
C PRO A 358 -57.10 -17.27 29.08
N ALA A 359 -55.92 -16.69 29.34
CA ALA A 359 -54.60 -17.37 29.41
C ALA A 359 -54.31 -17.93 30.83
N PRO A 360 -53.31 -18.81 31.01
CA PRO A 360 -51.92 -18.39 31.29
C PRO A 360 -50.90 -19.17 30.39
N GLU A 361 -49.58 -19.32 30.61
CA GLU A 361 -48.66 -19.02 31.74
C GLU A 361 -47.21 -18.74 31.23
N GLU A 362 -46.17 -18.98 32.05
CA GLU A 362 -44.78 -18.56 31.84
C GLU A 362 -43.85 -19.59 31.16
N SER A 363 -42.76 -19.09 30.54
CA SER A 363 -41.66 -19.91 30.01
C SER A 363 -40.41 -19.86 30.91
N ARG A 364 -39.83 -21.02 31.22
CA ARG A 364 -38.55 -21.17 31.95
C ARG A 364 -37.35 -21.35 31.01
N PRO A 365 -36.11 -21.02 31.44
CA PRO A 365 -35.01 -20.70 30.54
C PRO A 365 -34.33 -21.92 29.89
N GLY A 366 -34.06 -21.81 28.59
CA GLY A 366 -33.42 -22.85 27.76
C GLY A 366 -31.91 -23.05 28.02
N ARG A 367 -31.49 -24.31 27.99
CA ARG A 367 -30.12 -24.79 28.26
C ARG A 367 -29.18 -24.52 27.07
N ARG A 368 -27.96 -24.04 27.31
CA ARG A 368 -26.94 -23.84 26.25
C ARG A 368 -26.42 -25.19 25.74
N ARG A 369 -26.25 -25.33 24.41
CA ARG A 369 -25.41 -26.37 23.79
C ARG A 369 -24.08 -25.76 23.35
N THR A 370 -22.99 -26.44 23.65
CA THR A 370 -21.64 -26.18 23.11
C THR A 370 -21.47 -26.98 21.83
N GLY A 371 -21.54 -26.33 20.66
CA GLY A 371 -21.21 -26.94 19.38
C GLY A 371 -19.70 -26.91 19.13
N ALA A 372 -19.12 -28.05 18.73
CA ALA A 372 -17.74 -28.11 18.28
C ALA A 372 -17.63 -27.60 16.84
N MET A 373 -16.68 -26.69 16.59
CA MET A 373 -16.53 -26.02 15.29
C MET A 373 -15.65 -26.85 14.35
N LEU A 374 -16.08 -27.00 13.09
CA LEU A 374 -15.36 -27.76 12.06
C LEU A 374 -14.04 -27.07 11.66
N PRO A 375 -13.00 -27.82 11.24
CA PRO A 375 -11.75 -27.24 10.79
C PRO A 375 -11.91 -26.48 9.47
N LEU A 376 -11.23 -25.33 9.37
CA LEU A 376 -11.15 -24.53 8.13
C LEU A 376 -10.49 -25.33 6.99
N PRO A 377 -10.96 -25.19 5.73
CA PRO A 377 -10.36 -25.85 4.57
C PRO A 377 -8.92 -25.36 4.31
N ASP A 378 -8.08 -26.24 3.76
CA ASP A 378 -6.61 -26.14 3.72
C ASP A 378 -5.99 -25.04 2.81
N GLY A 379 -6.74 -23.98 2.49
CA GLY A 379 -6.21 -22.78 1.82
C GLY A 379 -5.42 -21.83 2.73
N LEU A 380 -5.44 -22.02 4.05
CA LEU A 380 -4.84 -21.08 5.02
C LEU A 380 -3.52 -21.52 5.66
N ARG A 381 -3.04 -22.76 5.44
CA ARG A 381 -1.79 -23.26 6.03
C ARG A 381 -0.51 -22.94 5.24
N GLY A 382 -0.62 -22.55 3.95
CA GLY A 382 0.53 -22.48 3.03
C GLY A 382 1.26 -21.15 2.88
N ALA A 383 0.70 -20.02 3.34
CA ALA A 383 1.19 -18.67 2.99
C ALA A 383 1.94 -17.92 4.11
N TRP A 384 2.10 -18.52 5.30
CA TRP A 384 2.46 -17.78 6.52
C TRP A 384 3.88 -18.03 7.05
N LEU A 385 4.72 -18.79 6.33
CA LEU A 385 6.02 -19.27 6.82
C LEU A 385 7.18 -19.15 5.81
N ARG A 386 7.23 -18.09 5.00
CA ARG A 386 8.45 -17.72 4.26
C ARG A 386 8.74 -16.22 4.33
N GLY A 387 9.31 -15.84 5.47
CA GLY A 387 10.11 -14.63 5.63
C GLY A 387 11.58 -14.99 5.78
N ASP A 388 12.15 -15.70 4.79
CA ASP A 388 13.59 -15.98 4.68
C ASP A 388 14.02 -15.74 3.23
N GLY A 389 15.17 -15.07 3.07
CA GLY A 389 15.69 -14.72 1.75
C GLY A 389 16.24 -15.94 1.03
N ALA A 390 15.54 -16.39 -0.01
CA ALA A 390 16.07 -17.29 -1.02
C ALA A 390 15.81 -16.69 -2.40
N GLU A 391 16.90 -16.48 -3.14
CA GLU A 391 16.93 -15.97 -4.50
C GLU A 391 16.14 -16.92 -5.43
N ILE A 392 15.00 -16.48 -5.96
CA ILE A 392 14.32 -17.21 -7.04
C ILE A 392 15.09 -16.93 -8.34
N VAL A 393 16.17 -17.68 -8.52
CA VAL A 393 16.80 -17.87 -9.83
C VAL A 393 15.78 -18.61 -10.69
N LEU A 394 15.12 -17.89 -11.60
CA LEU A 394 14.33 -18.51 -12.67
C LEU A 394 15.28 -19.26 -13.61
N ALA A 395 15.39 -20.57 -13.39
CA ALA A 395 16.15 -21.46 -14.26
C ALA A 395 15.61 -21.38 -15.69
N GLN A 396 16.50 -21.07 -16.63
CA GLN A 396 16.20 -21.01 -18.05
C GLN A 396 16.20 -22.42 -18.64
N ASP A 397 15.05 -23.08 -18.70
CA ASP A 397 14.90 -24.27 -19.54
C ASP A 397 14.61 -23.84 -20.98
N THR A 398 15.60 -24.01 -21.85
CA THR A 398 15.47 -23.85 -23.30
C THR A 398 14.87 -25.10 -23.93
N PRO A 399 13.84 -24.96 -24.78
CA PRO A 399 13.67 -25.87 -25.92
C PRO A 399 14.19 -25.23 -27.21
N ARG A 400 14.95 -25.99 -27.99
CA ARG A 400 15.41 -25.59 -29.33
C ARG A 400 14.22 -25.48 -30.30
N GLY A 401 14.15 -24.35 -31.00
CA GLY A 401 13.88 -24.30 -32.45
C GLY A 401 12.47 -24.62 -32.94
N GLY A 402 11.68 -23.57 -33.19
CA GLY A 402 10.45 -23.65 -33.99
C GLY A 402 10.06 -22.28 -34.55
N ARG A 403 10.34 -22.01 -35.84
CA ARG A 403 9.85 -20.80 -36.52
C ARG A 403 8.32 -20.85 -36.68
N ARG A 404 7.63 -19.73 -36.43
CA ARG A 404 6.66 -19.13 -37.39
C ARG A 404 6.39 -17.66 -37.05
N ARG A 405 5.88 -16.94 -38.05
CA ARG A 405 5.68 -15.48 -38.08
C ARG A 405 4.33 -15.06 -37.50
N GLY A 406 4.26 -13.79 -37.04
CA GLY A 406 3.07 -12.94 -37.09
C GLY A 406 1.95 -13.33 -36.12
N GLU A 407 1.16 -12.43 -35.55
CA GLU A 407 0.73 -11.10 -35.99
C GLU A 407 0.55 -10.16 -34.78
N ALA A 408 0.30 -8.87 -35.04
CA ALA A 408 0.02 -7.89 -33.99
C ALA A 408 -1.43 -8.00 -33.50
N ALA A 409 -1.69 -7.61 -32.25
CA ALA A 409 -3.03 -7.37 -31.73
C ALA A 409 -3.04 -6.06 -30.92
N GLU A 410 -3.97 -5.19 -31.29
CA GLU A 410 -4.13 -3.83 -30.76
C GLU A 410 -4.71 -3.80 -29.34
N GLU A 411 -4.41 -2.72 -28.61
CA GLU A 411 -4.96 -2.43 -27.28
C GLU A 411 -6.17 -1.48 -27.38
N ALA A 412 -7.22 -1.72 -26.59
CA ALA A 412 -8.52 -1.01 -26.73
C ALA A 412 -8.85 -0.11 -25.51
N PRO A 413 -9.33 1.14 -25.72
CA PRO A 413 -9.58 2.14 -24.67
C PRO A 413 -10.99 2.03 -24.00
N PRO A 414 -11.28 2.80 -22.92
CA PRO A 414 -12.48 2.62 -22.10
C PRO A 414 -13.76 3.22 -22.70
N ALA A 415 -14.92 2.72 -22.26
CA ALA A 415 -16.24 3.03 -22.83
C ALA A 415 -17.12 3.91 -21.92
N ASP A 416 -17.92 4.79 -22.53
CA ASP A 416 -18.96 5.57 -21.84
C ASP A 416 -20.22 5.81 -22.72
N THR A 417 -21.27 5.01 -22.45
CA THR A 417 -22.73 5.28 -22.59
C THR A 417 -23.31 5.72 -24.00
N PRO A 418 -24.64 5.99 -24.19
CA PRO A 418 -25.52 4.96 -24.78
C PRO A 418 -26.54 5.40 -25.87
N ARG A 419 -26.98 4.48 -26.76
CA ARG A 419 -28.34 4.40 -27.42
C ARG A 419 -28.39 3.33 -28.53
N GLY A 420 -29.54 2.68 -28.73
CA GLY A 420 -29.87 1.99 -30.00
C GLY A 420 -30.71 0.72 -29.86
N ARG A 421 -31.91 0.68 -30.49
CA ARG A 421 -32.91 -0.40 -30.38
C ARG A 421 -33.03 -1.19 -31.70
N ARG A 422 -32.84 -2.52 -31.67
CA ARG A 422 -33.37 -3.61 -32.57
C ARG A 422 -32.67 -4.91 -32.12
N ARG A 423 -33.34 -5.99 -31.68
CA ARG A 423 -34.34 -6.92 -32.29
C ARG A 423 -33.72 -7.97 -33.23
N GLY A 424 -33.60 -9.21 -32.71
CA GLY A 424 -33.56 -10.47 -33.47
C GLY A 424 -32.21 -11.20 -33.45
N GLY A 425 -32.24 -12.53 -33.27
CA GLY A 425 -31.11 -13.43 -33.58
C GLY A 425 -30.51 -14.18 -32.39
N ASP A 426 -31.08 -15.35 -32.08
CA ASP A 426 -30.38 -16.63 -31.88
C ASP A 426 -29.33 -16.74 -30.74
N GLU A 427 -29.76 -17.31 -29.61
CA GLU A 427 -28.89 -17.78 -28.52
C GLU A 427 -28.28 -19.16 -28.85
N GLU A 428 -26.95 -19.26 -28.84
CA GLU A 428 -26.24 -20.54 -28.92
C GLU A 428 -26.00 -21.13 -27.50
N SER A 429 -26.24 -22.42 -27.36
CA SER A 429 -26.50 -23.09 -26.08
C SER A 429 -25.30 -23.22 -25.14
N ALA A 430 -25.44 -22.73 -23.90
CA ALA A 430 -24.65 -23.20 -22.76
C ALA A 430 -25.26 -24.49 -22.16
N PRO A 431 -24.47 -25.43 -21.60
CA PRO A 431 -24.98 -26.71 -21.14
C PRO A 431 -25.88 -26.56 -19.91
N ALA A 432 -27.09 -27.11 -19.98
CA ALA A 432 -28.02 -27.16 -18.87
C ALA A 432 -27.48 -28.02 -17.70
N PRO A 433 -27.78 -27.66 -16.43
CA PRO A 433 -27.55 -28.56 -15.32
C PRO A 433 -28.43 -29.81 -15.49
N SER A 434 -27.86 -30.98 -15.22
CA SER A 434 -28.52 -32.27 -15.45
C SER A 434 -29.78 -32.42 -14.58
N THR A 435 -30.96 -32.36 -15.21
CA THR A 435 -32.24 -32.69 -14.58
C THR A 435 -32.38 -34.21 -14.41
N GLY A 436 -31.71 -34.78 -13.40
CA GLY A 436 -31.97 -36.13 -12.92
C GLY A 436 -33.32 -36.19 -12.20
N GLY A 437 -34.38 -36.60 -12.91
CA GLY A 437 -35.73 -36.68 -12.35
C GLY A 437 -35.87 -37.82 -11.33
N GLY A 438 -36.27 -37.51 -10.10
CA GLY A 438 -36.54 -38.51 -9.07
C GLY A 438 -36.81 -37.94 -7.67
N GLY A 439 -37.97 -37.31 -7.45
CA GLY A 439 -38.49 -36.97 -6.10
C GLY A 439 -38.39 -35.50 -5.63
N GLY A 440 -37.87 -34.60 -6.46
CA GLY A 440 -37.45 -33.23 -6.06
C GLY A 440 -38.54 -32.17 -5.75
N GLY A 441 -39.63 -32.53 -5.08
CA GLY A 441 -40.62 -31.55 -4.58
C GLY A 441 -40.40 -31.11 -3.13
N GLY A 442 -39.91 -32.02 -2.28
CA GLY A 442 -39.82 -31.85 -0.83
C GLY A 442 -38.83 -30.77 -0.38
N GLY A 443 -37.56 -30.88 -0.80
CA GLY A 443 -36.50 -29.96 -0.37
C GLY A 443 -36.77 -28.49 -0.70
N ALA A 444 -37.32 -28.20 -1.88
CA ALA A 444 -37.66 -26.83 -2.26
C ALA A 444 -38.80 -26.24 -1.40
N ALA A 445 -39.85 -27.01 -1.11
CA ALA A 445 -40.95 -26.59 -0.26
C ALA A 445 -40.52 -26.42 1.21
N TRP A 446 -39.73 -27.37 1.72
CA TRP A 446 -39.14 -27.32 3.06
C TRP A 446 -38.22 -26.10 3.23
N ALA A 447 -37.32 -25.86 2.26
CA ALA A 447 -36.41 -24.72 2.28
C ALA A 447 -37.17 -23.38 2.33
N LEU A 448 -38.25 -23.23 1.54
CA LEU A 448 -39.11 -22.04 1.58
C LEU A 448 -39.73 -21.79 2.96
N GLN A 449 -40.07 -22.84 3.72
CA GLN A 449 -40.56 -22.70 5.09
C GLN A 449 -39.46 -22.20 6.04
N GLN A 450 -38.27 -22.80 5.96
CA GLN A 450 -37.12 -22.44 6.82
C GLN A 450 -36.54 -21.05 6.51
N LEU A 451 -36.69 -20.55 5.27
CA LEU A 451 -36.27 -19.19 4.91
C LEU A 451 -36.79 -18.13 5.86
N SER A 452 -38.04 -18.26 6.34
CA SER A 452 -38.64 -17.28 7.27
C SER A 452 -37.83 -17.10 8.56
N GLY A 453 -37.28 -18.18 9.11
CA GLY A 453 -36.41 -18.17 10.28
C GLY A 453 -35.03 -17.58 9.97
N GLY A 454 -34.42 -17.99 8.85
CA GLY A 454 -33.11 -17.50 8.42
C GLY A 454 -33.10 -16.01 8.04
N GLU A 455 -34.13 -15.56 7.33
CA GLU A 455 -34.37 -14.15 7.00
C GLU A 455 -34.59 -13.32 8.27
N LYS A 456 -35.40 -13.80 9.22
CA LYS A 456 -35.58 -13.13 10.52
C LYS A 456 -34.26 -13.01 11.28
N LYS A 457 -33.41 -14.05 11.27
CA LYS A 457 -32.10 -14.03 11.94
C LYS A 457 -31.12 -13.05 11.28
N LEU A 458 -30.93 -13.15 9.96
CA LEU A 458 -29.93 -12.36 9.23
C LEU A 458 -30.36 -10.93 8.93
N PHE A 459 -31.65 -10.67 8.70
CA PHE A 459 -32.19 -9.38 8.24
C PHE A 459 -33.19 -8.72 9.22
N GLY A 460 -33.64 -9.44 10.25
CA GLY A 460 -34.67 -8.99 11.19
C GLY A 460 -34.18 -8.58 12.58
N THR A 461 -32.89 -8.76 12.90
CA THR A 461 -32.34 -8.41 14.23
C THR A 461 -31.27 -7.31 14.14
N LYS A 462 -31.14 -6.50 15.20
CA LYS A 462 -30.14 -5.43 15.35
C LYS A 462 -28.84 -5.88 16.04
N GLU A 463 -28.91 -7.00 16.76
CA GLU A 463 -27.82 -7.50 17.61
C GLU A 463 -27.03 -8.64 16.96
N ASP A 464 -27.62 -9.29 15.95
CA ASP A 464 -27.04 -10.36 15.16
C ASP A 464 -27.24 -10.11 13.65
N GLY A 465 -26.69 -10.96 12.79
CA GLY A 465 -26.87 -10.87 11.34
C GLY A 465 -26.27 -9.60 10.70
N CYS A 466 -26.90 -9.13 9.62
CA CYS A 466 -26.38 -8.03 8.81
C CYS A 466 -26.48 -6.66 9.51
N GLU A 467 -27.60 -6.37 10.19
CA GLU A 467 -27.89 -5.06 10.80
C GLU A 467 -26.99 -4.76 12.02
N LYS A 468 -26.27 -5.76 12.55
CA LYS A 468 -25.22 -5.63 13.57
C LYS A 468 -24.08 -4.71 13.14
N CYS A 469 -23.63 -4.86 11.89
CA CYS A 469 -22.50 -4.09 11.33
C CYS A 469 -22.93 -3.11 10.25
N HIS A 470 -23.96 -3.44 9.44
CA HIS A 470 -24.38 -2.61 8.31
C HIS A 470 -25.58 -1.71 8.68
N VAL A 471 -25.68 -0.58 8.00
CA VAL A 471 -26.93 0.19 7.95
C VAL A 471 -27.79 -0.41 6.84
N LEU A 472 -28.96 -0.94 7.22
CA LEU A 472 -29.92 -1.54 6.30
C LEU A 472 -31.05 -0.55 5.98
N LYS A 473 -31.41 -0.48 4.70
CA LYS A 473 -32.57 0.25 4.19
C LYS A 473 -33.62 -0.76 3.77
N ARG A 474 -34.80 -0.72 4.38
CA ARG A 474 -35.96 -1.50 3.94
C ARG A 474 -36.57 -0.81 2.72
N VAL A 475 -36.98 -1.60 1.73
CA VAL A 475 -37.53 -1.11 0.45
C VAL A 475 -38.91 -1.75 0.29
N ASP A 476 -39.93 -0.93 0.07
CA ASP A 476 -41.31 -1.41 -0.04
C ASP A 476 -41.45 -2.38 -1.21
N GLY A 477 -42.15 -3.49 -0.99
CA GLY A 477 -42.28 -4.58 -1.95
C GLY A 477 -41.07 -5.52 -2.08
N SER A 478 -39.93 -5.23 -1.44
CA SER A 478 -38.78 -6.14 -1.39
C SER A 478 -38.89 -7.14 -0.23
N THR A 479 -38.55 -8.40 -0.48
CA THR A 479 -38.42 -9.44 0.57
C THR A 479 -37.10 -9.37 1.34
N VAL A 480 -36.12 -8.59 0.85
CA VAL A 480 -34.81 -8.40 1.50
C VAL A 480 -34.46 -6.91 1.62
N PRO A 481 -33.73 -6.51 2.67
CA PRO A 481 -33.23 -5.14 2.79
C PRO A 481 -32.12 -4.85 1.78
N GLU A 482 -31.91 -3.57 1.50
CA GLU A 482 -30.73 -3.02 0.84
C GLU A 482 -29.65 -2.73 1.90
N VAL A 483 -28.39 -3.09 1.62
CA VAL A 483 -27.22 -2.73 2.45
C VAL A 483 -26.64 -1.43 1.92
N LEU A 484 -26.46 -0.42 2.77
CA LEU A 484 -25.72 0.78 2.38
C LEU A 484 -24.23 0.45 2.30
N THR A 485 -23.63 0.56 1.11
CA THR A 485 -22.20 0.31 0.88
C THR A 485 -21.34 1.21 1.78
N PRO A 486 -20.43 0.67 2.62
CA PRO A 486 -19.58 1.49 3.49
C PRO A 486 -18.60 2.41 2.75
N ALA A 487 -17.96 1.92 1.68
CA ALA A 487 -16.85 2.54 0.95
C ALA A 487 -15.86 3.32 1.84
N ILE A 488 -15.33 2.63 2.86
CA ILE A 488 -14.27 3.15 3.74
C ILE A 488 -13.11 3.65 2.86
N PRO A 489 -12.59 4.88 3.05
CA PRO A 489 -11.44 5.36 2.30
C PRO A 489 -10.24 4.43 2.46
N ALA A 490 -9.73 3.88 1.35
CA ALA A 490 -8.49 3.09 1.34
C ALA A 490 -7.26 3.91 1.78
N ARG A 491 -7.36 5.25 1.73
CA ARG A 491 -6.27 6.16 2.10
C ARG A 491 -6.81 7.46 2.70
N TRP A 492 -6.54 7.65 3.99
CA TRP A 492 -6.97 8.82 4.76
C TRP A 492 -6.12 10.06 4.47
N LEU A 493 -4.82 9.88 4.25
CA LEU A 493 -3.88 10.94 3.88
C LEU A 493 -3.40 10.72 2.43
N PRO A 494 -4.11 11.25 1.41
CA PRO A 494 -3.78 10.99 0.01
C PRO A 494 -2.46 11.63 -0.45
N HIS A 495 -2.06 12.75 0.17
CA HIS A 495 -0.88 13.54 -0.22
C HIS A 495 0.39 13.20 0.57
N SER A 496 0.39 12.14 1.39
CA SER A 496 1.57 11.71 2.15
C SER A 496 1.92 10.23 2.01
N LYS A 497 3.23 10.01 2.02
CA LYS A 497 4.00 8.82 2.39
C LYS A 497 3.95 8.56 3.89
N PHE A 498 3.75 7.33 4.37
CA PHE A 498 4.12 6.99 5.75
C PHE A 498 4.52 5.51 5.84
N ASP A 499 5.82 5.25 5.98
CA ASP A 499 6.34 3.90 6.20
C ASP A 499 6.24 3.52 7.68
N HIS A 500 5.52 2.43 7.97
CA HIS A 500 5.36 1.89 9.32
C HIS A 500 6.57 1.04 9.77
N SER A 501 7.45 0.60 8.86
CA SER A 501 8.59 -0.26 9.15
C SER A 501 9.58 0.37 10.15
N PRO A 502 10.02 1.64 9.99
CA PRO A 502 10.83 2.33 11.02
C PRO A 502 10.12 2.50 12.36
N HIS A 503 8.78 2.51 12.35
CA HIS A 503 7.93 2.77 13.52
C HIS A 503 7.51 1.50 14.27
N ARG A 504 7.87 0.30 13.78
CA ARG A 504 7.50 -1.00 14.36
C ARG A 504 7.83 -1.21 15.85
N PRO A 505 8.85 -0.56 16.46
CA PRO A 505 9.08 -0.64 17.91
C PRO A 505 8.01 0.06 18.77
N LEU A 506 7.19 0.94 18.19
CA LEU A 506 6.17 1.70 18.90
C LEU A 506 4.86 0.91 18.98
N ALA A 507 4.15 1.03 20.11
CA ALA A 507 2.78 0.53 20.19
C ALA A 507 1.87 1.38 19.29
N CYS A 508 1.01 0.73 18.49
CA CYS A 508 0.10 1.43 17.57
C CYS A 508 -0.80 2.46 18.30
N GLY A 509 -1.10 2.18 19.57
CA GLY A 509 -1.87 3.04 20.48
C GLY A 509 -1.22 4.39 20.82
N GLU A 510 0.08 4.58 20.57
CA GLU A 510 0.73 5.88 20.76
C GLU A 510 0.21 6.91 19.75
N CYS A 511 0.08 6.50 18.49
CA CYS A 511 -0.45 7.31 17.38
C CYS A 511 -1.97 7.19 17.21
N HIS A 512 -2.51 5.97 17.23
CA HIS A 512 -3.91 5.68 16.94
C HIS A 512 -4.66 5.32 18.23
N LYS A 513 -5.44 6.25 18.78
CA LYS A 513 -6.21 6.05 20.04
C LYS A 513 -7.47 5.18 19.88
N ALA A 514 -7.36 4.11 19.08
CA ALA A 514 -8.47 3.23 18.70
C ALA A 514 -9.13 2.53 19.90
N SER A 515 -8.37 2.16 20.93
CA SER A 515 -8.91 1.53 22.14
C SER A 515 -9.91 2.40 22.92
N ALA A 516 -9.93 3.72 22.70
CA ALA A 516 -10.89 4.64 23.28
C ALA A 516 -12.13 4.90 22.38
N SER A 517 -12.09 4.51 21.11
CA SER A 517 -13.19 4.74 20.17
C SER A 517 -14.32 3.72 20.36
N SER A 518 -15.55 4.22 20.41
CA SER A 518 -16.77 3.42 20.49
C SER A 518 -17.62 3.47 19.22
N GLU A 519 -17.33 4.39 18.30
CA GLU A 519 -18.17 4.67 17.14
C GLU A 519 -17.30 4.86 15.88
N THR A 520 -17.81 4.40 14.74
CA THR A 520 -17.17 4.58 13.42
C THR A 520 -16.79 6.04 13.15
N LYS A 521 -17.61 6.97 13.64
CA LYS A 521 -17.49 8.42 13.40
C LYS A 521 -16.19 9.04 13.91
N ASP A 522 -15.50 8.37 14.82
CA ASP A 522 -14.24 8.80 15.42
C ASP A 522 -13.09 8.68 14.39
N VAL A 523 -12.58 9.81 13.90
CA VAL A 523 -11.42 9.79 12.99
C VAL A 523 -10.12 9.52 13.76
N LEU A 524 -9.67 8.27 13.74
CA LEU A 524 -8.54 7.74 14.49
C LEU A 524 -7.14 8.02 13.87
N MET A 525 -6.96 9.15 13.21
CA MET A 525 -5.66 9.54 12.63
C MET A 525 -4.81 10.37 13.60
N PRO A 526 -3.48 10.14 13.67
CA PRO A 526 -2.59 10.86 14.58
C PRO A 526 -2.48 12.33 14.21
N ALA A 527 -2.38 13.18 15.23
CA ALA A 527 -2.09 14.60 15.09
C ALA A 527 -0.61 14.84 14.73
N VAL A 528 -0.32 15.96 14.05
CA VAL A 528 1.05 16.36 13.67
C VAL A 528 1.99 16.48 14.86
N THR A 529 1.48 16.74 16.08
CA THR A 529 2.27 16.82 17.31
C THR A 529 2.96 15.50 17.64
N THR A 530 2.26 14.37 17.56
CA THR A 530 2.83 13.03 17.84
C THR A 530 4.02 12.72 16.94
N CYS A 531 3.97 13.17 15.68
CA CYS A 531 5.10 13.05 14.76
C CYS A 531 6.27 13.97 15.16
N ARG A 532 5.99 15.21 15.59
CA ARG A 532 7.00 16.20 15.98
C ARG A 532 7.79 15.83 17.24
N ASP A 533 7.21 15.04 18.14
CA ASP A 533 7.89 14.56 19.35
C ASP A 533 9.15 13.73 19.01
N CYS A 534 9.18 13.09 17.83
CA CYS A 534 10.35 12.37 17.32
C CYS A 534 11.01 13.04 16.11
N HIS A 535 10.23 13.59 15.17
CA HIS A 535 10.73 14.22 13.94
C HIS A 535 10.98 15.71 14.16
N GLN A 536 12.19 16.05 14.59
CA GLN A 536 12.58 17.44 14.89
C GLN A 536 14.03 17.76 14.48
N PRO A 537 14.35 19.02 14.14
CA PRO A 537 15.67 19.40 13.62
C PRO A 537 16.79 19.44 14.69
N LYS A 538 16.47 19.36 15.98
CA LYS A 538 17.43 19.48 17.10
C LYS A 538 17.71 18.14 17.81
N GLY A 539 17.83 17.07 17.03
CA GLY A 539 18.07 15.70 17.51
C GLY A 539 16.78 14.90 17.59
N GLY A 540 16.78 13.72 16.95
CA GLY A 540 15.58 12.94 16.69
C GLY A 540 15.63 12.34 15.27
N ALA A 541 14.49 11.89 14.78
CA ALA A 541 14.31 11.48 13.40
C ALA A 541 14.35 12.71 12.46
N ARG A 542 14.70 12.48 11.19
CA ARG A 542 14.71 13.52 10.15
C ARG A 542 13.30 14.07 9.95
N SER A 543 13.19 15.38 9.76
CA SER A 543 11.91 16.09 9.64
C SER A 543 11.79 16.86 8.33
N GLY A 544 12.45 16.38 7.27
CA GLY A 544 12.43 17.01 5.95
C GLY A 544 11.13 16.74 5.19
N CYS A 545 10.81 17.56 4.20
CA CYS A 545 9.58 17.45 3.41
C CYS A 545 9.46 16.08 2.71
N VAL A 546 10.58 15.52 2.23
CA VAL A 546 10.64 14.24 1.50
C VAL A 546 10.42 13.00 2.37
N GLU A 547 10.48 13.13 3.70
CA GLU A 547 10.16 12.04 4.63
C GLU A 547 8.66 11.67 4.56
N CYS A 548 7.81 12.61 4.12
CA CYS A 548 6.37 12.40 3.97
C CYS A 548 5.82 12.76 2.58
N HIS A 549 6.45 13.62 1.78
CA HIS A 549 5.91 14.01 0.46
C HIS A 549 6.71 13.39 -0.70
N ARG A 550 6.01 12.91 -1.72
CA ARG A 550 6.64 12.57 -3.02
C ARG A 550 6.68 13.83 -3.90
N TYR A 551 7.81 14.02 -4.57
CA TYR A 551 8.05 15.14 -5.49
C TYR A 551 7.51 14.86 -6.90
N HIS A 552 7.72 13.65 -7.43
CA HIS A 552 7.14 13.23 -8.71
C HIS A 552 6.17 12.06 -8.54
N ASP A 553 5.17 12.01 -9.42
CA ASP A 553 4.31 10.85 -9.60
C ASP A 553 4.98 9.85 -10.54
N LYS A 554 5.54 8.78 -9.98
CA LYS A 554 6.35 7.81 -10.73
C LYS A 554 5.60 7.08 -11.85
N SER A 555 4.27 6.98 -11.78
CA SER A 555 3.46 6.44 -12.89
C SER A 555 3.31 7.40 -14.08
N LYS A 556 3.88 8.60 -14.01
CA LYS A 556 3.98 9.57 -15.11
C LYS A 556 5.43 9.82 -15.55
N GLU A 557 6.39 9.07 -15.02
CA GLU A 557 7.74 9.00 -15.58
C GLU A 557 7.69 8.20 -16.90
N ARG A 558 8.57 8.48 -17.87
CA ARG A 558 8.59 7.77 -19.18
C ARG A 558 8.63 6.25 -18.99
N ASP A 559 7.91 5.52 -19.84
CA ASP A 559 7.78 4.05 -19.81
C ASP A 559 9.10 3.30 -19.59
N ALA A 560 8.99 2.13 -18.95
CA ALA A 560 10.12 1.28 -18.56
C ALA A 560 10.96 0.77 -19.75
N ASP A 561 10.42 0.80 -20.96
CA ASP A 561 11.13 0.48 -22.21
C ASP A 561 12.04 1.64 -22.64
N GLY A 562 13.16 1.78 -21.93
CA GLY A 562 14.16 2.81 -22.18
C GLY A 562 14.73 2.76 -23.62
N PRO A 563 14.94 3.91 -24.29
CA PRO A 563 15.22 3.97 -25.73
C PRO A 563 16.66 3.59 -26.12
N PHE A 564 17.48 3.11 -25.18
CA PHE A 564 18.90 2.80 -25.40
C PHE A 564 19.18 1.31 -25.26
N LYS A 565 19.78 0.71 -26.30
CA LYS A 565 20.45 -0.60 -26.18
C LYS A 565 21.72 -0.44 -25.34
N VAL A 566 22.14 -1.49 -24.63
CA VAL A 566 23.38 -1.51 -23.83
C VAL A 566 24.60 -0.93 -24.56
N PRO A 567 24.87 -1.25 -25.85
CA PRO A 567 26.00 -0.64 -26.56
C PRO A 567 25.83 0.86 -26.84
N GLN A 568 24.61 1.38 -26.96
CA GLN A 568 24.37 2.81 -27.16
C GLN A 568 24.63 3.58 -25.85
N LEU A 569 24.08 3.09 -24.74
CA LEU A 569 24.32 3.61 -23.39
C LEU A 569 25.81 3.61 -23.02
N LEU A 570 26.52 2.54 -23.39
CA LEU A 570 27.96 2.40 -23.17
C LEU A 570 28.84 3.04 -24.26
N SER A 571 28.28 3.55 -25.37
CA SER A 571 29.03 4.27 -26.41
C SER A 571 29.14 5.77 -26.18
N GLY A 572 28.39 6.32 -25.22
CA GLY A 572 28.74 7.58 -24.59
C GLY A 572 30.12 7.44 -23.96
N VAL A 573 30.26 6.48 -23.03
CA VAL A 573 31.53 6.11 -22.40
C VAL A 573 32.61 5.89 -23.47
N GLY A 574 33.79 6.49 -23.29
CA GLY A 574 34.92 6.43 -24.23
C GLY A 574 35.59 5.06 -24.38
N ARG A 575 34.86 3.95 -24.22
CA ARG A 575 35.34 2.58 -24.46
C ARG A 575 35.46 2.35 -25.95
N ASN A 576 36.69 2.10 -26.40
CA ASN A 576 36.89 1.58 -27.76
C ASN A 576 36.27 0.18 -27.87
N ARG A 577 35.98 -0.28 -29.10
CA ARG A 577 35.40 -1.61 -29.34
C ARG A 577 36.21 -2.79 -28.74
N GLY A 578 37.47 -2.56 -28.35
CA GLY A 578 38.34 -3.52 -27.67
C GLY A 578 38.05 -3.72 -26.18
N ASP A 579 37.42 -2.77 -25.47
CA ASP A 579 37.20 -2.84 -24.02
C ASP A 579 35.92 -3.64 -23.64
N ARG A 580 35.53 -4.59 -24.49
CA ARG A 580 34.50 -5.56 -24.13
C ARG A 580 35.15 -6.63 -23.26
N VAL A 581 34.76 -6.66 -21.98
CA VAL A 581 34.90 -7.86 -21.15
C VAL A 581 34.23 -9.01 -21.91
N ARG A 582 34.98 -10.09 -22.15
CA ARG A 582 34.48 -11.34 -22.74
C ARG A 582 33.68 -12.13 -21.71
#